data_AF-A0AAW2VVY0-F1
#
_entry.id   AF-A0AAW2VVY0-F1
#
_cell.length_a   1.000
_cell.length_b   1.000
_cell.length_c   1.000
_cell.angle_alpha   90.00
_cell.angle_beta   90.00
_cell.angle_gamma   90.00
#
_symmetry.space_group_name_H-M   'P 1'
#
loop_
_entity.id
_entity.type
_entity.pdbx_description
1 polymer ?
#
loop_
_entity_poly.entity_id
_entity_poly.type
_entity_poly.pdbx_seq_one_letter_code
_entity_poly.pdbx_strand_id
1 'polypeptide(L)'
;MGSRRRVESSNYRNPCLTMHQPWASLLVYGIKRVEGRSWPAPVRGRLWIHAASKIPEPETIRAMEDFYREIYAMNGITDIKFPEHYPVSRLLGCVDVVGCVTCEELVNWEELPASVRLEGQTAFCWLCEQPQKLIIPFEMRGYQGVYNLEKKIYESAVRGLSSVKPPLPVKFPLPDPKDPFSLKPGSLASRPNGSRISEEEKSPTLVAAIAGARAAATQFAKNNMSPPTTRGDIESDEKPVSSRTRKNSGEGVQ
;
A
#
# COMPACT_ATOMS: atom_id res chain seq x y z
N MET A 1 36.06 2.67 -18.60
CA MET A 1 34.88 3.55 -18.79
C MET A 1 33.68 2.89 -18.14
N GLY A 2 33.32 3.31 -16.92
CA GLY A 2 32.18 2.76 -16.19
C GLY A 2 30.89 3.31 -16.78
N SER A 3 30.05 2.43 -17.33
CA SER A 3 28.70 2.77 -17.77
C SER A 3 27.90 3.24 -16.56
N ARG A 4 27.72 4.55 -16.45
CA ARG A 4 26.77 5.16 -15.51
C ARG A 4 25.40 4.62 -15.90
N ARG A 5 24.91 3.61 -15.17
CA ARG A 5 23.51 3.19 -15.22
C ARG A 5 22.68 4.42 -14.85
N ARG A 6 22.20 5.12 -15.87
CA ARG A 6 21.20 6.17 -15.79
C ARG A 6 20.02 5.55 -15.07
N VAL A 7 19.71 6.02 -13.86
CA VAL A 7 18.47 5.66 -13.18
C VAL A 7 17.37 5.99 -14.17
N GLU A 8 16.68 4.98 -14.70
CA GLU A 8 15.58 5.17 -15.62
C GLU A 8 14.60 6.13 -14.95
N SER A 9 14.42 7.32 -15.54
CA SER A 9 13.36 8.23 -15.15
C SER A 9 12.07 7.43 -15.27
N SER A 10 11.47 7.06 -14.14
CA SER A 10 10.27 6.26 -14.14
C SER A 10 9.21 6.97 -15.00
N ASN A 11 8.54 6.25 -15.90
CA ASN A 11 7.63 6.83 -16.90
C ASN A 11 6.29 7.31 -16.28
N TYR A 12 6.33 7.68 -15.00
CA TYR A 12 5.19 8.10 -14.22
C TYR A 12 5.15 9.62 -14.17
N ARG A 13 4.10 10.19 -14.77
CA ARG A 13 3.83 11.63 -14.73
C ARG A 13 3.00 11.99 -13.50
N ASN A 14 1.94 11.22 -13.25
CA ASN A 14 1.02 11.41 -12.14
C ASN A 14 0.72 10.04 -11.52
N PRO A 15 1.70 9.41 -10.85
CA PRO A 15 1.54 8.05 -10.37
C PRO A 15 0.43 7.96 -9.33
N CYS A 16 -0.34 6.89 -9.41
CA CYS A 16 -1.41 6.54 -8.49
C CYS A 16 -1.27 5.07 -8.10
N LEU A 17 -1.58 4.78 -6.85
CA LEU A 17 -1.62 3.44 -6.30
C LEU A 17 -3.01 3.17 -5.74
N THR A 18 -3.62 2.08 -6.20
CA THR A 18 -4.84 1.56 -5.58
C THR A 18 -4.47 0.65 -4.40
N MET A 19 -5.11 0.87 -3.25
CA MET A 19 -4.94 0.05 -2.05
C MET A 19 -6.24 -0.15 -1.30
N HIS A 20 -6.33 -1.23 -0.51
CA HIS A 20 -7.53 -1.55 0.23
C HIS A 20 -7.78 -0.59 1.39
N GLN A 21 -9.05 -0.45 1.75
CA GLN A 21 -9.42 0.16 3.03
C GLN A 21 -9.16 -0.83 4.18
N PRO A 22 -8.83 -0.34 5.39
CA PRO A 22 -8.77 1.07 5.80
C PRO A 22 -7.44 1.78 5.46
N TRP A 23 -6.42 1.07 4.97
CA TRP A 23 -5.07 1.61 4.77
C TRP A 23 -5.05 2.84 3.84
N ALA A 24 -5.89 2.87 2.79
CA ALA A 24 -6.00 4.00 1.88
C ALA A 24 -6.32 5.31 2.61
N SER A 25 -7.38 5.31 3.42
CA SER A 25 -7.75 6.48 4.23
C SER A 25 -6.69 6.78 5.29
N LEU A 26 -6.21 5.78 6.02
CA LEU A 26 -5.22 5.98 7.09
C LEU A 26 -3.94 6.65 6.57
N LEU A 27 -3.54 6.34 5.33
CA LEU A 27 -2.36 6.94 4.68
C LEU A 27 -2.57 8.41 4.33
N VAL A 28 -3.68 8.77 3.65
CA VAL A 28 -3.94 10.17 3.29
C VAL A 28 -4.37 11.03 4.48
N TYR A 29 -4.81 10.43 5.59
CA TYR A 29 -5.03 11.10 6.87
C TYR A 29 -3.73 11.26 7.69
N GLY A 30 -2.59 10.75 7.21
CA GLY A 30 -1.31 10.88 7.89
C GLY A 30 -1.19 10.05 9.17
N ILE A 31 -2.08 9.08 9.38
CA ILE A 31 -2.02 8.14 10.50
C ILE A 31 -1.03 7.03 10.16
N LYS A 32 -1.18 6.44 8.97
CA LYS A 32 -0.21 5.51 8.36
C LYS A 32 0.88 6.30 7.66
N ARG A 33 2.13 5.89 7.86
CA ARG A 33 3.33 6.59 7.35
C ARG A 33 4.19 5.72 6.44
N VAL A 34 3.96 4.41 6.47
CA VAL A 34 4.70 3.45 5.65
C VAL A 34 3.73 2.61 4.84
N GLU A 35 3.89 2.58 3.52
CA GLU A 35 3.16 1.66 2.65
C GLU A 35 3.95 0.35 2.45
N GLY A 36 3.32 -0.78 2.74
CA GLY A 36 3.96 -2.10 2.68
C GLY A 36 3.68 -2.82 1.37
N ARG A 37 4.74 -3.29 0.67
CA ARG A 37 4.61 -4.04 -0.59
C ARG A 37 5.61 -5.19 -0.65
N SER A 38 5.28 -6.21 -1.45
CA SER A 38 6.20 -7.31 -1.77
C SER A 38 7.29 -6.92 -2.78
N TRP A 39 7.30 -5.67 -3.24
CA TRP A 39 8.19 -5.16 -4.27
C TRP A 39 8.61 -3.70 -3.95
N PRO A 40 9.80 -3.26 -4.38
CA PRO A 40 10.33 -1.94 -4.06
C PRO A 40 9.56 -0.81 -4.75
N ALA A 41 9.59 0.38 -4.17
CA ALA A 41 8.90 1.54 -4.75
C ALA A 41 9.45 1.90 -6.13
N PRO A 42 8.62 1.96 -7.19
CA PRO A 42 9.04 2.29 -8.56
C PRO A 42 9.06 3.81 -8.79
N VAL A 43 8.65 4.59 -7.78
CA VAL A 43 8.42 6.03 -7.83
C VAL A 43 9.02 6.73 -6.61
N ARG A 44 9.28 8.02 -6.80
CA ARG A 44 9.66 8.99 -5.77
C ARG A 44 8.84 10.27 -5.99
N GLY A 45 8.64 11.02 -4.92
CA GLY A 45 7.77 12.19 -4.92
C GLY A 45 6.28 11.82 -4.84
N ARG A 46 5.42 12.71 -5.33
CA ARG A 46 3.97 12.59 -5.17
C ARG A 46 3.42 11.28 -5.74
N LEU A 47 2.71 10.54 -4.90
CA LEU A 47 1.92 9.36 -5.22
C LEU A 47 0.47 9.60 -4.82
N TRP A 48 -0.43 9.52 -5.80
CA TRP A 48 -1.87 9.57 -5.57
C TRP A 48 -2.38 8.26 -4.97
N ILE A 49 -3.36 8.35 -4.07
CA ILE A 49 -3.91 7.20 -3.36
C ILE A 49 -5.38 7.03 -3.75
N HIS A 50 -5.68 5.88 -4.33
CA HIS A 50 -7.02 5.43 -4.66
C HIS A 50 -7.45 4.29 -3.74
N ALA A 51 -8.66 4.36 -3.21
CA ALA A 51 -9.25 3.28 -2.43
C ALA A 51 -9.85 2.21 -3.36
N ALA A 52 -9.43 0.97 -3.16
CA ALA A 52 -9.98 -0.19 -3.88
C ALA A 52 -11.49 -0.35 -3.64
N SER A 53 -12.14 -1.18 -4.46
CA SER A 53 -13.60 -1.35 -4.45
C SER A 53 -14.14 -2.26 -3.35
N LYS A 54 -13.31 -3.15 -2.79
CA LYS A 54 -13.75 -4.05 -1.70
C LYS A 54 -14.07 -3.22 -0.45
N ILE A 55 -15.30 -3.33 0.02
CA ILE A 55 -15.76 -2.75 1.28
C ILE A 55 -14.97 -3.40 2.43
N PRO A 56 -14.35 -2.61 3.33
CA PRO A 56 -13.63 -3.15 4.47
C PRO A 56 -14.61 -3.75 5.48
N GLU A 57 -14.26 -4.92 6.02
CA GLU A 57 -15.01 -5.52 7.12
C GLU A 57 -14.86 -4.64 8.39
N PRO A 58 -15.91 -4.43 9.20
CA PRO A 58 -15.82 -3.64 10.43
C PRO A 58 -14.70 -4.08 11.37
N GLU A 59 -14.46 -5.39 11.45
CA GLU A 59 -13.40 -6.00 12.25
C GLU A 59 -12.01 -5.62 11.72
N THR A 60 -11.87 -5.48 10.39
CA THR A 60 -10.63 -5.02 9.75
C THR A 60 -10.37 -3.56 10.07
N ILE A 61 -11.40 -2.71 10.04
CA ILE A 61 -11.28 -1.30 10.43
C ILE A 61 -10.83 -1.24 11.89
N ARG A 62 -11.58 -1.89 12.79
CA ARG A 62 -11.28 -1.90 14.23
C ARG A 62 -9.87 -2.40 14.52
N ALA A 63 -9.45 -3.51 13.93
CA ALA A 63 -8.11 -4.06 14.14
C ALA A 63 -7.00 -3.08 13.75
N MET A 64 -7.19 -2.34 12.65
CA MET A 64 -6.22 -1.33 12.21
C MET A 64 -6.27 -0.05 13.06
N GLU A 65 -7.44 0.40 13.48
CA GLU A 65 -7.57 1.54 14.40
C GLU A 65 -6.94 1.23 15.77
N ASP A 66 -7.20 0.04 16.32
CA ASP A 66 -6.60 -0.43 17.56
C ASP A 66 -5.08 -0.55 17.43
N PHE A 67 -4.57 -1.11 16.32
CA PHE A 67 -3.14 -1.13 16.01
C PHE A 67 -2.52 0.26 16.02
N TYR A 68 -3.12 1.22 15.30
CA TYR A 68 -2.59 2.58 15.26
C TYR A 68 -2.69 3.27 16.64
N ARG A 69 -3.76 3.04 17.40
CA ARG A 69 -3.90 3.58 18.76
C ARG A 69 -2.77 3.09 19.67
N GLU A 70 -2.50 1.80 19.67
CA GLU A 70 -1.46 1.19 20.52
C GLU A 70 -0.05 1.65 20.11
N ILE A 71 0.30 1.66 18.82
CA ILE A 71 1.65 2.06 18.43
C ILE A 71 1.93 3.54 18.70
N TYR A 72 0.93 4.42 18.55
CA TYR A 72 1.09 5.86 18.85
C TYR A 72 1.11 6.14 20.35
N ALA A 73 0.42 5.34 21.17
CA ALA A 73 0.50 5.43 22.63
C ALA A 73 1.93 5.19 23.15
N MET A 74 2.75 4.39 22.45
CA MET A 74 4.19 4.24 22.73
C MET A 74 4.98 5.56 22.61
N ASN A 75 4.44 6.53 21.89
CA ASN A 75 4.99 7.89 21.77
C ASN A 75 4.18 8.92 22.57
N GLY A 76 3.34 8.49 23.51
CA GLY A 76 2.52 9.36 24.36
C GLY A 76 1.31 9.99 23.67
N ILE A 77 0.95 9.54 22.46
CA ILE A 77 -0.16 10.09 21.67
C ILE A 77 -1.37 9.16 21.82
N THR A 78 -2.39 9.62 22.55
CA THR A 78 -3.59 8.84 22.85
C THR A 78 -4.86 9.38 22.17
N ASP A 79 -4.90 10.68 21.84
CA ASP A 79 -6.03 11.34 21.17
C ASP A 79 -5.88 11.32 19.64
N ILE A 80 -5.87 10.12 19.05
CA ILE A 80 -5.87 9.96 17.59
C ILE A 80 -7.31 9.99 17.09
N LYS A 81 -7.57 10.90 16.13
CA LYS A 81 -8.84 10.99 15.43
C LYS A 81 -8.77 10.18 14.14
N PHE A 82 -9.53 9.09 14.11
CA PHE A 82 -9.67 8.25 12.92
C PHE A 82 -10.72 8.81 11.95
N PRO A 83 -10.63 8.48 10.65
CA PRO A 83 -11.68 8.82 9.68
C PRO A 83 -13.04 8.24 10.09
N GLU A 84 -14.09 9.07 10.05
CA GLU A 84 -15.47 8.59 10.29
C GLU A 84 -15.97 7.65 9.19
N HIS A 85 -15.40 7.77 7.98
CA HIS A 85 -15.80 7.01 6.81
C HIS A 85 -14.59 6.53 6.00
N TYR A 86 -14.71 5.33 5.43
CA TYR A 86 -13.71 4.68 4.59
C TYR A 86 -14.26 4.44 3.17
N PRO A 87 -14.33 5.50 2.32
CA PRO A 87 -14.91 5.39 0.99
C PRO A 87 -14.14 4.42 0.10
N VAL A 88 -14.85 3.67 -0.74
CA VAL A 88 -14.29 2.74 -1.72
C VAL A 88 -14.41 3.28 -3.15
N SER A 89 -13.62 2.77 -4.07
CA SER A 89 -13.64 3.15 -5.51
C SER A 89 -13.43 4.65 -5.75
N ARG A 90 -12.64 5.31 -4.90
CA ARG A 90 -12.42 6.76 -4.98
C ARG A 90 -10.94 7.14 -4.86
N LEU A 91 -10.55 8.15 -5.62
CA LEU A 91 -9.31 8.88 -5.41
C LEU A 91 -9.45 9.70 -4.12
N LEU A 92 -8.56 9.50 -3.16
CA LEU A 92 -8.69 10.10 -1.83
C LEU A 92 -7.78 11.29 -1.61
N GLY A 93 -6.61 11.32 -2.25
CA GLY A 93 -5.56 12.28 -1.95
C GLY A 93 -4.20 11.81 -2.44
N CYS A 94 -3.14 12.29 -1.83
CA CYS A 94 -1.77 11.90 -2.16
C CYS A 94 -0.84 11.99 -0.95
N VAL A 95 0.31 11.34 -1.09
CA VAL A 95 1.47 11.42 -0.20
C VAL A 95 2.72 11.60 -1.04
N ASP A 96 3.83 12.00 -0.44
CA ASP A 96 5.14 11.99 -1.08
C ASP A 96 5.92 10.73 -0.69
N VAL A 97 6.27 9.89 -1.66
CA VAL A 97 7.17 8.75 -1.44
C VAL A 97 8.61 9.26 -1.45
N VAL A 98 9.21 9.36 -0.27
CA VAL A 98 10.56 9.91 -0.09
C VAL A 98 11.65 8.85 -0.13
N GLY A 99 11.29 7.58 0.09
CA GLY A 99 12.25 6.50 0.23
C GLY A 99 11.62 5.13 0.15
N CYS A 100 12.46 4.11 0.07
CA CYS A 100 12.05 2.72 0.21
C CYS A 100 13.17 1.95 0.88
N VAL A 101 12.84 1.22 1.93
CA VAL A 101 13.76 0.37 2.70
C VAL A 101 13.10 -1.00 2.89
N THR A 102 13.86 -1.99 3.32
CA THR A 102 13.30 -3.28 3.73
C THR A 102 12.62 -3.19 5.09
N CYS A 103 11.75 -4.15 5.45
CA CYS A 103 11.18 -4.17 6.81
C CYS A 103 12.24 -4.30 7.89
N GLU A 104 13.30 -5.08 7.65
CA GLU A 104 14.39 -5.27 8.60
C GLU A 104 15.13 -3.96 8.86
N GLU A 105 15.45 -3.22 7.80
CA GLU A 105 16.04 -1.89 7.91
C GLU A 105 15.13 -0.94 8.70
N LEU A 106 13.83 -0.89 8.39
CA LEU A 106 12.87 0.00 9.07
C LEU A 106 12.73 -0.32 10.56
N VAL A 107 12.60 -1.60 10.92
CA VAL A 107 12.40 -2.03 12.33
C VAL A 107 13.63 -1.71 13.19
N ASN A 108 14.83 -1.77 12.59
CA ASN A 108 16.10 -1.49 13.27
C ASN A 108 16.54 -0.03 13.17
N TRP A 109 15.70 0.86 12.62
CA TRP A 109 16.06 2.25 12.38
C TRP A 109 15.88 3.12 13.64
N GLU A 110 16.85 3.11 14.55
CA GLU A 110 16.79 3.72 15.89
C GLU A 110 16.45 5.21 15.91
N GLU A 111 16.83 5.97 14.88
CA GLU A 111 16.49 7.40 14.76
C GLU A 111 14.99 7.66 14.54
N LEU A 112 14.20 6.62 14.19
CA LEU A 112 12.76 6.73 14.02
C LEU A 112 11.99 6.38 15.30
N PRO A 113 10.87 7.07 15.58
CA PRO A 113 9.97 6.70 16.66
C PRO A 113 9.52 5.23 16.57
N ALA A 114 9.42 4.56 17.71
CA ALA A 114 8.97 3.16 17.78
C ALA A 114 7.64 2.93 17.03
N SER A 115 6.70 3.89 17.09
CA SER A 115 5.44 3.81 16.34
C SER A 115 5.62 3.67 14.83
N VAL A 116 6.63 4.31 14.25
CA VAL A 116 6.91 4.25 12.80
C VAL A 116 7.57 2.92 12.45
N ARG A 117 8.54 2.48 13.27
CA ARG A 117 9.28 1.23 13.09
C ARG A 117 8.33 0.02 13.05
N LEU A 118 7.30 0.01 13.90
CA LEU A 118 6.30 -1.05 13.98
C LEU A 118 5.34 -1.15 12.77
N GLU A 119 5.32 -0.15 11.89
CA GLU A 119 4.58 -0.25 10.62
C GLU A 119 5.27 -1.18 9.61
N GLY A 120 6.55 -1.52 9.83
CA GLY A 120 7.35 -2.40 8.97
C GLY A 120 6.94 -3.86 9.02
N GLN A 121 5.83 -4.20 8.37
CA GLN A 121 5.24 -5.56 8.39
C GLN A 121 5.31 -6.28 7.04
N THR A 122 5.89 -5.66 6.01
CA THR A 122 5.98 -6.22 4.65
C THR A 122 7.38 -6.02 4.08
N ALA A 123 7.82 -6.93 3.20
CA ALA A 123 9.19 -6.99 2.68
C ALA A 123 9.80 -5.62 2.30
N PHE A 124 9.06 -4.80 1.55
CA PHE A 124 9.46 -3.44 1.20
C PHE A 124 8.52 -2.42 1.83
N CYS A 125 9.12 -1.42 2.46
CA CYS A 125 8.47 -0.33 3.16
C CYS A 125 8.69 0.96 2.38
N TRP A 126 7.64 1.49 1.79
CA TRP A 126 7.64 2.77 1.08
C TRP A 126 7.39 3.88 2.09
N LEU A 127 8.33 4.80 2.19
CA LEU A 127 8.32 5.85 3.21
C LEU A 127 7.52 7.05 2.68
N CYS A 128 6.43 7.38 3.37
CA CYS A 128 5.47 8.38 2.92
C CYS A 128 5.44 9.60 3.85
N GLU A 129 5.55 10.79 3.26
CA GLU A 129 5.46 12.08 3.93
C GLU A 129 4.35 12.94 3.31
N GLN A 130 4.12 14.13 3.91
CA GLN A 130 3.24 15.17 3.37
C GLN A 130 1.86 14.65 2.91
N PRO A 131 1.08 14.02 3.81
CA PRO A 131 -0.26 13.56 3.47
C PRO A 131 -1.15 14.75 3.11
N GLN A 132 -1.85 14.62 1.99
CA GLN A 132 -2.85 15.56 1.52
C GLN A 132 -4.10 14.79 1.14
N LYS A 133 -5.28 15.30 1.51
CA LYS A 133 -6.57 14.69 1.20
C LYS A 133 -7.38 15.58 0.29
N LEU A 134 -8.15 14.96 -0.60
CA LEU A 134 -9.17 15.66 -1.36
C LEU A 134 -10.31 16.06 -0.44
N ILE A 135 -10.78 17.31 -0.58
CA ILE A 135 -11.98 17.78 0.13
C ILE A 135 -13.19 16.93 -0.29
N ILE A 136 -13.28 16.60 -1.58
CA ILE A 136 -14.29 15.71 -2.14
C ILE A 136 -13.56 14.60 -2.92
N PRO A 137 -13.56 13.35 -2.43
CA PRO A 137 -12.95 12.22 -3.13
C PRO A 137 -13.63 11.93 -4.48
N PHE A 138 -12.83 11.72 -5.52
CA PHE A 138 -13.33 11.50 -6.88
C PHE A 138 -13.65 10.04 -7.13
N GLU A 139 -14.84 9.77 -7.66
CA GLU A 139 -15.17 8.44 -8.14
C GLU A 139 -14.41 8.12 -9.42
N MET A 140 -13.66 7.03 -9.40
CA MET A 140 -12.92 6.56 -10.56
C MET A 140 -12.52 5.09 -10.39
N ARG A 141 -12.23 4.44 -11.51
CA ARG A 141 -11.71 3.07 -11.52
C ARG A 141 -10.25 3.04 -11.05
N GLY A 142 -9.94 2.10 -10.16
CA GLY A 142 -8.57 1.77 -9.78
C GLY A 142 -7.96 0.70 -10.68
N TYR A 143 -6.62 0.62 -10.69
CA TYR A 143 -5.87 -0.36 -11.48
C TYR A 143 -4.82 -1.07 -10.62
N GLN A 144 -4.37 -2.23 -11.08
CA GLN A 144 -3.31 -2.99 -10.42
C GLN A 144 -1.94 -2.32 -10.64
N GLY A 145 -1.07 -2.37 -9.63
CA GLY A 145 0.24 -1.73 -9.66
C GLY A 145 0.16 -0.21 -9.55
N VAL A 146 1.28 0.46 -9.85
CA VAL A 146 1.31 1.93 -9.99
C VAL A 146 0.97 2.29 -11.43
N TYR A 147 0.02 3.20 -11.61
CA TYR A 147 -0.47 3.66 -12.90
C TYR A 147 -0.51 5.20 -12.96
N ASN A 148 -0.59 5.78 -14.15
CA ASN A 148 -0.73 7.23 -14.29
C ASN A 148 -2.21 7.63 -14.23
N LEU A 149 -2.54 8.66 -13.43
CA LEU A 149 -3.84 9.32 -13.51
C LEU A 149 -4.05 9.95 -14.88
N GLU A 150 -5.30 9.90 -15.35
CA GLU A 150 -5.73 10.70 -16.50
C GLU A 150 -5.52 12.19 -16.23
N LYS A 151 -5.09 12.92 -17.25
CA LYS A 151 -4.74 14.35 -17.14
C LYS A 151 -5.88 15.19 -16.52
N LYS A 152 -7.13 14.98 -16.96
CA LYS A 152 -8.30 15.71 -16.46
C LYS A 152 -8.59 15.44 -14.98
N ILE A 153 -8.45 14.18 -14.55
CA ILE A 153 -8.63 13.78 -13.16
C ILE A 153 -7.55 14.42 -12.30
N TYR A 154 -6.29 14.34 -12.73
CA TYR A 154 -5.16 14.97 -12.04
C TYR A 154 -5.34 16.49 -11.88
N GLU A 155 -5.63 17.20 -12.98
CA GLU A 155 -5.81 18.67 -12.96
C GLU A 155 -6.92 19.10 -12.02
N SER A 156 -8.03 18.35 -11.98
CA SER A 156 -9.12 18.59 -11.04
C SER A 156 -8.70 18.26 -9.59
N ALA A 157 -7.96 17.17 -9.40
CA ALA A 157 -7.61 16.67 -8.07
C ALA A 157 -6.64 17.62 -7.37
N VAL A 158 -5.64 18.15 -8.08
CA VAL A 158 -4.69 19.12 -7.52
C VAL A 158 -5.41 20.35 -6.93
N ARG A 159 -6.50 20.80 -7.55
CA ARG A 159 -7.29 21.95 -7.08
C ARG A 159 -8.10 21.64 -5.82
N GLY A 160 -8.41 20.37 -5.57
CA GLY A 160 -9.19 19.92 -4.42
C GLY A 160 -8.37 19.41 -3.24
N LEU A 161 -7.03 19.48 -3.30
CA LEU A 161 -6.16 19.02 -2.23
C LEU A 161 -6.18 19.96 -1.04
N SER A 162 -6.23 19.36 0.15
CA SER A 162 -6.06 20.03 1.43
C SER A 162 -4.97 19.32 2.23
N SER A 163 -4.06 20.10 2.82
CA SER A 163 -2.98 19.58 3.66
C SER A 163 -3.55 18.95 4.92
N VAL A 164 -2.97 17.83 5.34
CA VAL A 164 -3.35 17.15 6.58
C VAL A 164 -2.28 17.38 7.63
N LYS A 165 -2.71 17.66 8.87
CA LYS A 165 -1.83 17.70 10.04
C LYS A 165 -1.79 16.29 10.66
N PRO A 166 -0.72 15.51 10.46
CA PRO A 166 -0.63 14.17 11.02
C PRO A 166 -0.54 14.22 12.56
N PRO A 167 -1.00 13.18 13.28
CA PRO A 167 -0.89 13.12 14.74
C PRO A 167 0.57 13.20 15.22
N LEU A 168 1.49 12.59 14.47
CA LEU A 168 2.93 12.71 14.65
C LEU A 168 3.57 13.01 13.28
N PRO A 169 3.97 14.27 12.99
CA PRO A 169 4.75 14.58 11.81
C PRO A 169 6.07 13.79 11.82
N VAL A 170 6.36 13.10 10.72
CA VAL A 170 7.60 12.33 10.56
C VAL A 170 8.36 12.88 9.36
N LYS A 171 9.66 13.07 9.55
CA LYS A 171 10.62 13.32 8.49
C LYS A 171 11.63 12.18 8.49
N PHE A 172 11.70 11.43 7.39
CA PHE A 172 12.62 10.31 7.30
C PHE A 172 14.05 10.85 7.08
N PRO A 173 15.01 10.52 7.98
CA PRO A 173 16.36 11.01 7.83
C PRO A 173 17.02 10.40 6.60
N LEU A 174 17.77 11.21 5.84
CA LEU A 174 18.53 10.72 4.69
C LEU A 174 19.89 10.19 5.17
N PRO A 175 20.30 8.97 4.76
CA PRO A 175 21.64 8.44 5.04
C PRO A 175 22.73 9.33 4.48
N ASP A 176 22.50 9.89 3.29
CA ASP A 176 23.32 10.94 2.71
C ASP A 176 22.45 12.20 2.48
N PRO A 177 22.62 13.26 3.29
CA PRO A 177 21.88 14.51 3.11
C PRO A 177 22.08 15.19 1.74
N LYS A 178 23.15 14.84 1.01
CA LYS A 178 23.42 15.36 -0.33
C LYS A 178 22.73 14.58 -1.44
N ASP A 179 22.29 13.35 -1.15
CA ASP A 179 21.54 12.51 -2.08
C ASP A 179 20.09 12.34 -1.59
N PRO A 180 19.12 13.09 -2.15
CA PRO A 180 17.71 12.96 -1.79
C PRO A 180 17.11 11.60 -2.16
N PHE A 181 17.84 10.75 -2.90
CA PHE A 181 17.44 9.39 -3.27
C PHE A 181 18.21 8.31 -2.50
N SER A 182 18.94 8.68 -1.45
CA SER A 182 19.78 7.78 -0.67
C SER A 182 19.00 6.69 0.08
N LEU A 183 17.70 6.90 0.33
CA LEU A 183 16.80 5.93 0.94
C LEU A 183 16.34 4.85 -0.05
N LYS A 184 17.19 3.85 -0.26
CA LYS A 184 16.94 2.66 -1.08
C LYS A 184 17.14 1.37 -0.26
N PRO A 185 16.56 0.23 -0.65
CA PRO A 185 16.80 -1.02 0.06
C PRO A 185 18.30 -1.35 0.15
N GLY A 186 18.78 -1.69 1.34
CA GLY A 186 20.19 -1.93 1.64
C GLY A 186 21.04 -0.67 1.88
N SER A 187 20.41 0.50 2.01
CA SER A 187 21.13 1.77 2.28
C SER A 187 21.35 2.04 3.76
N LEU A 188 20.58 1.41 4.64
CA LEU A 188 20.73 1.58 6.08
C LEU A 188 21.71 0.52 6.59
N ALA A 189 22.74 0.98 7.31
CA ALA A 189 23.73 0.07 7.89
C ALA A 189 23.04 -0.87 8.89
N SER A 190 23.18 -2.19 8.69
CA SER A 190 22.76 -3.16 9.70
C SER A 190 23.71 -3.05 10.89
N ARG A 191 23.26 -2.41 11.97
CA ARG A 191 23.96 -2.52 13.25
C ARG A 191 23.65 -3.92 13.79
N PRO A 192 24.65 -4.80 14.02
CA PRO A 192 24.41 -6.16 14.52
C PRO A 192 23.75 -6.19 15.90
N ASN A 193 23.77 -5.07 16.64
CA ASN A 193 23.13 -4.88 17.94
C ASN A 193 21.92 -3.93 17.90
N GLY A 194 21.30 -3.71 16.74
CA GLY A 194 20.11 -2.87 16.65
C GLY A 194 19.06 -3.32 17.67
N SER A 195 18.61 -2.41 18.52
CA SER A 195 17.55 -2.67 19.50
C SER A 195 16.24 -2.99 18.75
N ARG A 196 16.06 -4.27 18.42
CA ARG A 196 14.71 -4.82 18.20
C ARG A 196 13.95 -4.45 19.46
N ILE A 197 12.80 -3.78 19.32
CA ILE A 197 11.87 -3.58 20.45
C ILE A 197 11.63 -4.97 21.01
N SER A 198 12.18 -5.22 22.22
CA SER A 198 12.23 -6.58 22.75
C SER A 198 10.81 -7.07 22.98
N GLU A 199 10.60 -8.38 22.95
CA GLU A 199 9.28 -8.93 23.24
C GLU A 199 8.83 -8.58 24.67
N GLU A 200 9.77 -8.36 25.59
CA GLU A 200 9.48 -7.96 26.97
C GLU A 200 9.01 -6.49 27.11
N GLU A 201 9.37 -5.60 26.18
CA GLU A 201 8.94 -4.19 26.21
C GLU A 201 7.52 -3.97 25.66
N LYS A 202 6.94 -4.97 24.99
CA LYS A 202 5.62 -4.85 24.38
C LYS A 202 4.54 -5.28 25.35
N SER A 203 3.67 -4.35 25.72
CA SER A 203 2.46 -4.67 26.48
C SER A 203 1.61 -5.74 25.76
N PRO A 204 0.89 -6.61 26.48
CA PRO A 204 0.02 -7.62 25.86
C PRO A 204 -1.00 -7.05 24.87
N THR A 205 -1.51 -5.84 25.11
CA THR A 205 -2.44 -5.12 24.21
C THR A 205 -1.78 -4.79 22.87
N LEU A 206 -0.58 -4.20 22.90
CA LEU A 206 0.21 -3.93 21.71
C LEU A 206 0.52 -5.20 20.90
N VAL A 207 0.89 -6.30 21.57
CA VAL A 207 1.14 -7.58 20.89
C VAL A 207 -0.12 -8.08 20.18
N ALA A 208 -1.27 -8.06 20.87
CA ALA A 208 -2.55 -8.44 20.29
C ALA A 208 -2.94 -7.54 19.10
N ALA A 209 -2.69 -6.23 19.21
CA ALA A 209 -3.00 -5.27 18.14
C ALA A 209 -2.10 -5.47 16.90
N ILE A 210 -0.81 -5.76 17.09
CA ILE A 210 0.10 -6.14 16.00
C ILE A 210 -0.39 -7.43 15.32
N ALA A 211 -0.80 -8.44 16.10
CA ALA A 211 -1.32 -9.68 15.56
C ALA A 211 -2.63 -9.45 14.76
N GLY A 212 -3.54 -8.63 15.28
CA GLY A 212 -4.78 -8.23 14.61
C GLY A 212 -4.53 -7.52 13.28
N ALA A 213 -3.60 -6.55 13.25
CA ALA A 213 -3.22 -5.86 12.02
C ALA A 213 -2.61 -6.80 10.97
N ARG A 214 -1.77 -7.75 11.38
CA ARG A 214 -1.20 -8.77 10.48
C ARG A 214 -2.28 -9.67 9.90
N ALA A 215 -3.19 -10.17 10.73
CA ALA A 215 -4.32 -10.97 10.28
C ALA A 215 -5.17 -10.21 9.26
N ALA A 216 -5.51 -8.95 9.58
CA ALA A 216 -6.23 -8.04 8.69
C ALA A 216 -5.53 -7.84 7.34
N ALA A 217 -4.19 -7.69 7.30
CA ALA A 217 -3.46 -7.53 6.06
C ALA A 217 -3.47 -8.78 5.17
N THR A 218 -3.41 -9.98 5.77
CA THR A 218 -3.34 -11.25 5.02
C THR A 218 -4.64 -11.64 4.31
N GLN A 219 -5.79 -11.09 4.71
CA GLN A 219 -7.09 -11.46 4.12
C GLN A 219 -7.17 -11.18 2.61
N PHE A 220 -6.40 -10.21 2.09
CA PHE A 220 -6.41 -9.83 0.69
C PHE A 220 -5.38 -10.58 -0.16
N ALA A 221 -4.46 -11.33 0.46
CA ALA A 221 -3.43 -12.09 -0.25
C ALA A 221 -3.97 -13.36 -0.94
N LYS A 222 -5.07 -13.93 -0.41
CA LYS A 222 -5.61 -15.23 -0.85
C LYS A 222 -6.34 -15.20 -2.20
N ASN A 223 -6.69 -14.02 -2.74
CA ASN A 223 -7.45 -13.90 -3.99
C ASN A 223 -6.61 -13.94 -5.28
N ASN A 224 -5.28 -14.08 -5.18
CA ASN A 224 -4.37 -14.13 -6.34
C ASN A 224 -3.89 -15.54 -6.71
N MET A 225 -4.38 -16.60 -6.05
CA MET A 225 -4.12 -17.98 -6.50
C MET A 225 -5.28 -18.45 -7.36
N SER A 226 -5.08 -18.46 -8.68
CA SER A 226 -5.87 -19.30 -9.59
C SER A 226 -5.78 -20.76 -9.12
N PRO A 227 -6.89 -21.53 -9.14
CA PRO A 227 -6.84 -22.93 -8.72
C PRO A 227 -5.87 -23.72 -9.62
N PRO A 228 -5.13 -24.69 -9.07
CA PRO A 228 -4.27 -25.53 -9.88
C PRO A 228 -5.13 -26.32 -10.86
N THR A 229 -4.84 -26.18 -12.14
CA THR A 229 -5.35 -27.07 -13.19
C THR A 229 -4.96 -28.49 -12.83
N THR A 230 -5.90 -29.27 -12.32
CA THR A 230 -5.76 -30.72 -12.17
C THR A 230 -5.62 -31.29 -13.58
N ARG A 231 -4.39 -31.65 -13.99
CA ARG A 231 -4.18 -32.60 -15.08
C ARG A 231 -4.64 -33.96 -14.55
N GLY A 232 -5.87 -34.31 -14.86
CA GLY A 232 -6.33 -35.69 -14.82
C GLY A 232 -5.82 -36.38 -16.07
N ASP A 233 -4.90 -37.33 -15.90
CA ASP A 233 -4.58 -38.32 -16.91
C ASP A 233 -5.82 -39.20 -17.10
N ILE A 234 -6.40 -39.19 -18.29
CA ILE A 234 -7.34 -40.22 -18.74
C ILE A 234 -6.90 -40.61 -20.15
N GLU A 235 -6.48 -41.87 -20.26
CA GLU A 235 -6.19 -42.59 -21.50
C GLU A 235 -7.33 -42.42 -22.51
N SER A 236 -6.93 -42.09 -23.73
CA SER A 236 -7.78 -42.12 -24.90
C SER A 236 -7.83 -43.54 -25.46
N ASP A 237 -9.01 -44.13 -25.55
CA ASP A 237 -9.32 -44.98 -26.69
C ASP A 237 -10.79 -44.89 -27.10
N GLU A 238 -10.99 -45.04 -28.42
CA GLU A 238 -12.26 -45.17 -29.16
C GLU A 238 -13.04 -43.88 -29.57
N LYS A 239 -12.91 -43.55 -30.86
CA LYS A 239 -13.97 -43.00 -31.73
C LYS A 239 -14.81 -44.17 -32.32
N PRO A 240 -15.96 -43.99 -33.04
CA PRO A 240 -16.52 -42.77 -33.65
C PRO A 240 -18.08 -42.66 -33.56
N VAL A 241 -18.64 -41.72 -34.36
CA VAL A 241 -20.02 -41.58 -34.94
C VAL A 241 -20.65 -40.24 -34.53
N SER A 242 -20.44 -39.17 -35.31
CA SER A 242 -21.18 -38.77 -36.53
C SER A 242 -22.66 -38.42 -36.30
N SER A 243 -22.94 -37.12 -36.17
CA SER A 243 -23.99 -36.46 -36.96
C SER A 243 -23.74 -34.95 -37.03
N ARG A 244 -23.60 -34.45 -38.27
CA ARG A 244 -23.75 -33.04 -38.66
C ARG A 244 -25.25 -32.70 -38.62
N THR A 245 -25.67 -31.48 -38.30
CA THR A 245 -26.10 -30.44 -39.28
C THR A 245 -26.50 -29.17 -38.47
N ARG A 246 -25.75 -28.06 -38.55
CA ARG A 246 -25.97 -26.80 -39.33
C ARG A 246 -27.18 -25.97 -38.85
N LYS A 247 -27.03 -24.83 -38.14
CA LYS A 247 -26.52 -23.46 -38.44
C LYS A 247 -27.69 -22.48 -38.67
N ASN A 248 -27.65 -21.40 -37.89
CA ASN A 248 -28.32 -20.09 -38.03
C ASN A 248 -28.61 -19.64 -39.47
N SER A 249 -29.76 -18.99 -39.66
CA SER A 249 -29.82 -17.56 -40.03
C SER A 249 -31.28 -17.11 -40.15
N GLY A 250 -31.65 -16.08 -39.38
CA GLY A 250 -32.79 -15.24 -39.70
C GLY A 250 -32.38 -14.20 -40.74
N GLU A 251 -33.25 -13.99 -41.73
CA GLU A 251 -33.38 -12.77 -42.51
C GLU A 251 -34.88 -12.53 -42.68
N GLY A 252 -35.33 -11.31 -42.38
CA GLY A 252 -36.71 -10.88 -42.56
C GLY A 252 -36.94 -10.23 -43.91
N VAL A 253 -38.18 -10.23 -44.39
CA VAL A 253 -38.76 -9.23 -45.29
C VAL A 253 -40.28 -9.23 -45.09
N GLN A 254 -40.83 -8.01 -44.95
CA GLN A 254 -42.24 -7.57 -44.97
C GLN A 254 -43.11 -7.83 -43.74
#